data_AF-A0A967CQI2-F1
#
_entry.id   AF-A0A967CQI2-F1
#
_cell.length_a   1.000
_cell.length_b   1.000
_cell.length_c   1.000
_cell.angle_alpha   90.00
_cell.angle_beta   90.00
_cell.angle_gamma   90.00
#
_symmetry.space_group_name_H-M   'P 1'
#
loop_
_entity.id
_entity.type
_entity.pdbx_description
1 polymer ?
#
loop_
_entity_poly.entity_id
_entity_poly.type
_entity_poly.pdbx_seq_one_letter_code
_entity_poly.pdbx_strand_id
1 'polypeptide(L)'
;EDYFKVQGHEPLEQYARFIAGLSPAMVQRDYLVEPQAVNFNEKRGPSTVMACDLCAGVMGASVLKLLLGRGTVRAAPWAMQYDAYHQTLKHTWRPFGNANPLQQLLLKFIRPVLRGELRR
;
A
#
# COMPACT_ATOMS: atom_id res chain seq x y z
N GLU A 1 -13.61 2.06 10.36
CA GLU A 1 -12.72 2.69 9.35
C GLU A 1 -13.31 2.60 7.95
N ASP A 2 -13.24 3.66 7.15
CA ASP A 2 -13.93 3.73 5.84
C ASP A 2 -13.09 3.27 4.64
N TYR A 3 -11.76 3.40 4.71
CA TYR A 3 -10.86 3.10 3.59
C TYR A 3 -10.23 1.70 3.69
N PHE A 4 -9.39 1.45 4.70
CA PHE A 4 -8.69 0.18 4.86
C PHE A 4 -9.59 -0.96 5.33
N LYS A 5 -10.64 -0.66 6.12
CA LYS A 5 -11.59 -1.67 6.62
C LYS A 5 -10.91 -2.89 7.27
N VAL A 6 -9.84 -2.69 8.05
CA VAL A 6 -9.07 -3.79 8.68
C VAL A 6 -9.72 -4.31 9.96
N GLN A 7 -10.47 -3.46 10.67
CA GLN A 7 -11.07 -3.77 11.96
C GLN A 7 -12.05 -4.96 11.87
N GLY A 8 -12.03 -5.84 12.88
CA GLY A 8 -12.94 -6.98 12.99
C GLY A 8 -12.58 -8.21 12.14
N HIS A 9 -11.40 -8.22 11.51
CA HIS A 9 -10.90 -9.35 10.71
C HIS A 9 -9.75 -10.08 11.39
N GLU A 10 -9.55 -11.35 11.03
CA GLU A 10 -8.37 -12.14 11.43
C GLU A 10 -7.06 -11.53 10.92
N PRO A 11 -5.91 -11.72 11.61
CA PRO A 11 -4.65 -11.05 11.28
C PRO A 11 -4.22 -11.14 9.81
N LEU A 12 -4.38 -12.31 9.19
CA LEU A 12 -4.02 -12.50 7.78
C LEU A 12 -4.88 -11.65 6.83
N GLU A 13 -6.17 -11.52 7.12
CA GLU A 13 -7.08 -10.68 6.34
C GLU A 13 -6.82 -9.19 6.62
N GLN A 14 -6.40 -8.83 7.84
CA GLN A 14 -5.92 -7.47 8.14
C GLN A 14 -4.71 -7.13 7.27
N TYR A 15 -3.73 -8.03 7.13
CA TYR A 15 -2.57 -7.82 6.24
C TYR A 15 -2.98 -7.70 4.78
N ALA A 16 -3.87 -8.56 4.28
CA ALA A 16 -4.37 -8.48 2.91
C ALA A 16 -4.97 -7.09 2.61
N ARG A 17 -5.82 -6.62 3.53
CA ARG A 17 -6.48 -5.32 3.46
C ARG A 17 -5.53 -4.14 3.57
N PHE A 18 -4.56 -4.25 4.46
CA PHE A 18 -3.51 -3.25 4.59
C PHE A 18 -2.68 -3.12 3.30
N ILE A 19 -2.18 -4.24 2.77
CA ILE A 19 -1.40 -4.27 1.53
C ILE A 19 -2.19 -3.70 0.35
N ALA A 20 -3.44 -4.13 0.19
CA ALA A 20 -4.32 -3.63 -0.86
C ALA A 20 -4.50 -2.12 -0.75
N GLY A 21 -4.83 -1.62 0.46
CA GLY A 21 -5.07 -0.20 0.70
C GLY A 21 -3.83 0.68 0.56
N LEU A 22 -2.66 0.15 0.94
CA LEU A 22 -1.37 0.85 0.91
C LEU A 22 -0.81 0.94 -0.52
N SER A 23 -0.92 -0.15 -1.29
CA SER A 23 -0.30 -0.29 -2.61
C SER A 23 -1.29 -0.78 -3.68
N PRO A 24 -2.36 -0.04 -3.99
CA PRO A 24 -3.40 -0.47 -4.93
C PRO A 24 -2.93 -0.66 -6.39
N ALA A 25 -1.79 -0.08 -6.79
CA ALA A 25 -1.18 -0.22 -8.12
C ALA A 25 -0.02 -1.22 -8.17
N MET A 26 0.49 -1.68 -7.02
CA MET A 26 1.58 -2.68 -6.92
C MET A 26 2.81 -2.36 -7.79
N VAL A 27 3.24 -1.10 -7.85
CA VAL A 27 4.32 -0.62 -8.75
C VAL A 27 5.67 -1.28 -8.49
N GLN A 28 5.91 -1.76 -7.27
CA GLN A 28 7.19 -2.33 -6.85
C GLN A 28 7.36 -3.84 -7.07
N ARG A 29 6.35 -4.52 -7.64
CA ARG A 29 6.22 -5.98 -7.56
C ARG A 29 7.23 -6.74 -8.43
N ASP A 30 7.58 -6.18 -9.57
CA ASP A 30 8.38 -6.79 -10.65
C ASP A 30 9.89 -6.80 -10.40
N TYR A 31 10.42 -5.87 -9.60
CA TYR A 31 11.83 -5.87 -9.19
C TYR A 31 12.07 -6.37 -7.77
N LEU A 32 11.08 -7.02 -7.15
CA LEU A 32 11.28 -7.64 -5.84
C LEU A 32 12.17 -8.89 -5.98
N VAL A 33 13.47 -8.72 -5.77
CA VAL A 33 14.49 -9.77 -5.95
C VAL A 33 14.38 -10.89 -4.92
N GLU A 34 13.94 -10.58 -3.70
CA GLU A 34 13.82 -11.55 -2.62
C GLU A 34 12.38 -11.58 -2.06
N PRO A 35 11.47 -12.36 -2.68
CA PRO A 35 10.10 -12.50 -2.20
C PRO A 35 10.01 -13.07 -0.78
N GLN A 36 10.97 -13.89 -0.34
CA GLN A 36 10.95 -14.51 0.99
C GLN A 36 11.29 -13.52 2.11
N ALA A 37 11.78 -12.33 1.78
CA ALA A 37 12.00 -11.26 2.77
C ALA A 37 10.69 -10.81 3.43
N VAL A 38 9.55 -11.04 2.77
CA VAL A 38 8.22 -10.81 3.32
C VAL A 38 7.82 -11.98 4.22
N ASN A 39 7.83 -11.78 5.54
CA ASN A 39 7.38 -12.77 6.51
C ASN A 39 6.26 -12.20 7.38
N PHE A 40 5.02 -12.59 7.06
CA PHE A 40 3.83 -12.13 7.78
C PHE A 40 3.68 -12.73 9.19
N ASN A 41 4.23 -13.93 9.44
CA ASN A 41 4.24 -14.53 10.77
C ASN A 41 5.13 -13.73 11.72
N GLU A 42 6.29 -13.30 11.22
CA GLU A 42 7.25 -12.44 11.95
C GLU A 42 6.90 -10.95 11.88
N LYS A 43 5.80 -10.56 11.20
CA LYS A 43 5.43 -9.17 10.94
C LYS A 43 6.54 -8.35 10.26
N ARG A 44 7.34 -9.02 9.42
CA ARG A 44 8.49 -8.44 8.73
C ARG A 44 8.16 -8.19 7.26
N GLY A 45 8.24 -6.92 6.87
CA GLY A 45 8.18 -6.50 5.45
C GLY A 45 9.54 -6.04 4.97
N PRO A 46 9.86 -6.21 3.68
CA PRO A 46 11.06 -5.62 3.09
C PRO A 46 10.91 -4.11 3.00
N SER A 47 11.89 -3.37 3.51
CA SER A 47 12.03 -1.93 3.31
C SER A 47 13.51 -1.56 3.27
N THR A 48 13.82 -0.44 2.65
CA THR A 48 15.17 0.14 2.62
C THR A 48 15.15 1.50 3.31
N VAL A 49 16.30 1.92 3.85
CA VAL A 49 16.45 3.26 4.45
C VAL A 49 16.07 4.36 3.45
N MET A 50 16.45 4.19 2.18
CA MET A 50 16.08 5.11 1.09
C MET A 50 14.55 5.26 0.93
N ALA A 51 13.80 4.17 1.02
CA ALA A 51 12.34 4.22 0.92
C ALA A 51 11.70 4.93 2.13
N CYS A 52 12.25 4.70 3.32
CA CYS A 52 11.81 5.37 4.56
C CYS A 52 12.03 6.88 4.50
N ASP A 53 13.24 7.33 4.10
CA ASP A 53 13.58 8.75 4.00
C ASP A 53 12.73 9.46 2.94
N LEU A 54 12.50 8.81 1.79
CA LEU A 54 11.64 9.32 0.74
C LEU A 54 10.19 9.48 1.24
N CYS A 55 9.65 8.46 1.93
CA CYS A 55 8.32 8.52 2.53
C CYS A 55 8.21 9.65 3.55
N ALA A 56 9.22 9.81 4.42
CA ALA A 56 9.27 10.87 5.42
C ALA A 56 9.28 12.27 4.77
N GLY A 57 10.07 12.46 3.71
CA GLY A 57 10.13 13.73 2.97
C GLY A 57 8.80 14.09 2.31
N VAL A 58 8.17 13.14 1.61
CA VAL A 58 6.86 13.33 0.96
C VAL A 58 5.76 13.62 1.99
N MET A 59 5.77 12.89 3.12
CA MET A 59 4.81 13.12 4.20
C MET A 59 5.03 14.50 4.84
N GLY A 60 6.27 14.86 5.19
CA GLY A 60 6.60 16.15 5.78
C GLY A 60 6.12 17.32 4.90
N ALA A 61 6.40 17.28 3.60
CA ALA A 61 5.91 18.29 2.65
C ALA A 61 4.38 18.33 2.58
N SER A 62 3.71 17.18 2.60
CA SER A 62 2.25 17.10 2.56
C SER A 62 1.59 17.67 3.82
N VAL A 63 2.14 17.38 5.00
CA VAL A 63 1.69 17.96 6.27
C VAL A 63 1.89 19.46 6.28
N LEU A 64 3.06 19.94 5.84
CA LEU A 64 3.35 21.38 5.77
C LEU A 64 2.35 22.12 4.87
N LYS A 65 2.00 21.54 3.71
CA LYS A 65 0.97 22.08 2.82
C LYS A 65 -0.39 22.21 3.52
N LEU A 66 -0.80 21.18 4.26
CA LEU A 66 -2.06 21.20 5.02
C LEU A 66 -2.06 22.28 6.10
N LEU A 67 -0.99 22.35 6.91
CA LEU A 67 -0.87 23.30 8.01
C LEU A 67 -0.85 24.76 7.55
N LEU A 68 -0.20 25.03 6.41
CA LEU A 68 -0.11 26.39 5.86
C LEU A 68 -1.29 26.76 4.94
N GLY A 69 -2.21 25.83 4.66
CA GLY A 69 -3.27 26.03 3.67
C GLY A 69 -2.74 26.28 2.25
N ARG A 70 -1.60 25.68 1.89
CA ARG A 70 -0.90 25.93 0.61
C ARG A 70 -1.01 24.74 -0.36
N GLY A 71 -1.71 24.98 -1.46
CA GLY A 71 -1.89 23.99 -2.53
C GLY A 71 -2.82 22.83 -2.12
N THR A 72 -2.95 21.84 -3.00
CA THR A 72 -3.90 20.73 -2.80
C THR A 72 -3.18 19.46 -2.36
N VAL A 73 -3.83 18.70 -1.46
CA VAL A 73 -3.42 17.34 -1.09
C VAL A 73 -4.57 16.40 -1.46
N ARG A 74 -4.28 15.38 -2.25
CA ARG A 74 -5.27 14.36 -2.61
C ARG A 74 -5.44 13.41 -1.44
N ALA A 75 -6.45 13.67 -0.60
CA ALA A 75 -6.82 12.78 0.49
C ALA A 75 -7.46 11.48 -0.03
N ALA A 76 -7.63 10.49 0.85
CA ALA A 76 -8.44 9.33 0.58
C ALA A 76 -9.81 9.76 -0.01
N PRO A 77 -10.31 9.10 -1.07
CA PRO A 77 -9.94 7.76 -1.54
C PRO A 77 -8.86 7.73 -2.64
N TRP A 78 -8.09 8.81 -2.81
CA TRP A 78 -6.90 8.77 -3.66
C TRP A 78 -5.73 8.12 -2.94
N ALA A 79 -4.92 7.36 -3.68
CA ALA A 79 -3.62 6.90 -3.25
C ALA A 79 -2.54 7.35 -4.24
N MET A 80 -1.42 7.81 -3.71
CA MET A 80 -0.23 8.20 -4.45
C MET A 80 0.85 7.14 -4.18
N GLN A 81 1.41 6.59 -5.25
CA GLN A 81 2.52 5.65 -5.19
C GLN A 81 3.64 6.18 -6.06
N TYR A 82 4.73 6.59 -5.41
CA TYR A 82 5.96 6.97 -6.09
C TYR A 82 6.97 5.85 -5.92
N ASP A 83 7.43 5.31 -7.04
CA ASP A 83 8.49 4.31 -7.10
C ASP A 83 9.75 4.98 -7.67
N ALA A 84 10.74 5.16 -6.81
CA ALA A 84 12.00 5.78 -7.17
C ALA A 84 12.90 4.88 -8.03
N TYR A 85 12.74 3.55 -7.99
CA TYR A 85 13.53 2.62 -8.80
C TYR A 85 13.13 2.73 -10.28
N HIS A 86 11.82 2.67 -10.54
CA HIS A 86 11.29 2.90 -11.89
C HIS A 86 11.12 4.37 -12.27
N GLN A 87 11.28 5.28 -11.32
CA GLN A 87 11.00 6.71 -11.50
C GLN A 87 9.55 6.96 -11.96
N THR A 88 8.59 6.22 -11.41
CA THR A 88 7.17 6.33 -11.79
C THR A 88 6.32 6.85 -10.65
N LEU A 89 5.37 7.72 -10.98
CA LEU A 89 4.35 8.23 -10.06
C LEU A 89 2.98 7.77 -10.54
N LYS A 90 2.31 6.92 -9.76
CA LYS A 90 0.93 6.50 -10.02
C LYS A 90 -0.03 7.08 -9.00
N HIS A 91 -1.15 7.58 -9.51
CA HIS A 91 -2.30 7.91 -8.71
C HIS A 91 -3.40 6.88 -8.97
N THR A 92 -4.02 6.40 -7.91
CA THR A 92 -5.20 5.55 -8.01
C THR A 92 -6.35 6.17 -7.25
N TRP A 93 -7.56 5.89 -7.71
CA TRP A 93 -8.78 6.33 -7.06
C TRP A 93 -9.62 5.09 -6.73
N ARG A 94 -9.83 4.87 -5.42
CA ARG A 94 -10.53 3.69 -4.89
C ARG A 94 -11.69 4.12 -3.99
N PRO A 95 -12.79 4.69 -4.54
CA PRO A 95 -13.95 5.06 -3.74
C PRO A 95 -14.46 3.85 -2.95
N PHE A 96 -14.89 4.07 -1.71
CA PHE A 96 -15.25 3.03 -0.73
C PHE A 96 -14.09 2.16 -0.22
N GLY A 97 -12.85 2.52 -0.55
CA GLY A 97 -11.63 1.85 -0.10
C GLY A 97 -11.62 0.36 -0.44
N ASN A 98 -11.42 -0.50 0.55
CA ASN A 98 -11.42 -1.95 0.37
C ASN A 98 -12.78 -2.55 -0.02
N ALA A 99 -13.89 -1.78 -0.02
CA ALA A 99 -15.14 -2.24 -0.64
C ALA A 99 -15.24 -1.93 -2.14
N ASN A 100 -14.27 -1.22 -2.72
CA ASN A 100 -14.23 -0.95 -4.15
C ASN A 100 -14.11 -2.28 -4.95
N PRO A 101 -14.84 -2.47 -6.06
CA PRO A 101 -14.78 -3.70 -6.85
C PRO A 101 -13.36 -4.08 -7.33
N LEU A 102 -12.56 -3.09 -7.76
CA LEU A 102 -11.18 -3.33 -8.20
C LEU A 102 -10.28 -3.73 -7.03
N GLN A 103 -10.57 -3.19 -5.85
CA GLN A 103 -9.85 -3.51 -4.62
C GLN A 103 -10.24 -4.89 -4.07
N GLN A 104 -11.50 -5.28 -4.21
CA GLN A 104 -11.97 -6.63 -3.91
C GLN A 104 -11.33 -7.67 -4.84
N LEU A 105 -11.17 -7.34 -6.13
CA LEU A 105 -10.43 -8.19 -7.06
C LEU A 105 -8.96 -8.32 -6.64
N LEU A 106 -8.31 -7.21 -6.26
CA LEU A 106 -6.95 -7.23 -5.75
C LEU A 106 -6.82 -8.09 -4.48
N LEU A 107 -7.77 -8.00 -3.54
CA LEU A 107 -7.81 -8.85 -2.35
C LEU A 107 -7.93 -10.34 -2.68
N LYS A 108 -8.69 -10.71 -3.72
CA LYS A 108 -8.78 -12.10 -4.19
C LYS A 108 -7.42 -12.64 -4.66
N PHE A 109 -6.54 -11.80 -5.21
CA PHE A 109 -5.19 -12.21 -5.61
C PHE A 109 -4.18 -12.20 -4.46
N ILE A 110 -4.31 -11.29 -3.49
CA ILE A 110 -3.40 -11.19 -2.34
C ILE A 110 -3.62 -12.35 -1.36
N ARG A 111 -4.87 -12.71 -1.07
CA ARG A 111 -5.21 -13.73 -0.05
C ARG A 111 -4.50 -15.08 -0.24
N PRO A 112 -4.47 -15.71 -1.43
CA PRO A 112 -3.81 -17.00 -1.61
C PRO A 112 -2.29 -16.89 -1.49
N VAL A 113 -1.69 -15.77 -1.90
CA VAL A 113 -0.25 -15.52 -1.73
C VAL A 113 0.11 -15.45 -0.25
N LEU A 114 -0.69 -14.77 0.57
CA LEU A 114 -0.48 -14.69 2.02
C LEU A 114 -0.65 -16.03 2.73
N ARG A 115 -1.53 -16.90 2.23
CA ARG A 115 -1.71 -18.27 2.74
C ARG A 115 -0.60 -19.23 2.32
N GLY A 116 0.30 -18.80 1.43
CA GLY A 116 1.34 -19.66 0.86
C GLY A 116 0.83 -20.66 -0.18
N GLU A 117 -0.39 -20.48 -0.69
CA GLU A 117 -1.04 -21.38 -1.66
C GLU A 117 -0.51 -21.18 -3.10
N LEU A 118 -0.07 -19.97 -3.42
CA LEU A 118 0.57 -19.63 -4.70
C LEU A 118 2.10 -19.58 -4.52
N ARG A 119 2.76 -20.73 -4.55
CA ARG A 119 4.21 -20.82 -4.78
C ARG A 119 4.46 -20.75 -6.30
N ARG A 120 5.09 -19.68 -6.76
CA ARG A 120 5.88 -19.67 -8.00
C ARG A 120 7.32 -19.48 -7.62
#